data_AF-A0A7V8FRD3-F1
#
_entry.id   AF-A0A7V8FRD3-F1
#
_cell.length_a   1.000
_cell.length_b   1.000
_cell.length_c   1.000
_cell.angle_alpha   90.00
_cell.angle_beta   90.00
_cell.angle_gamma   90.00
#
_symmetry.space_group_name_H-M   'P 1'
#
loop_
_entity.id
_entity.type
_entity.pdbx_description
1 polymer ?
#
loop_
_entity_poly.entity_id
_entity_poly.type
_entity_poly.pdbx_seq_one_letter_code
_entity_poly.pdbx_strand_id
1 'polypeptide(L)'
;MPLNPGEARAPAPATAPSSGALDPTARRASATETPPGQGVDDLQSDPPTRVPLKIEDWLTVIVMALLALITFANVITRYFTNQAFAWTEEFSIFLMIVLAMVAGSAAVARDRHIRIELLAERGSARRRQVLAVLAAGLTFLTFAVLAVLSTRLVWDDFQYEETSPALGLPQWWYSAWFPLLAAAIAARALGLMCRRLRRPPASGEDAGHAHPGAQA
;
A
#
# COMPACT_ATOMS: atom_id res chain seq x y z
N MET A 1 71.42 -17.21 68.57
CA MET A 1 72.39 -17.85 67.67
C MET A 1 71.73 -19.10 67.10
N PRO A 2 71.66 -19.37 65.79
CA PRO A 2 71.78 -18.53 64.57
C PRO A 2 70.54 -18.66 63.62
N LEU A 3 70.23 -17.67 62.77
CA LEU A 3 70.34 -17.61 61.27
C LEU A 3 69.46 -18.62 60.50
N ASN A 4 68.82 -18.37 59.35
CA ASN A 4 68.48 -17.22 58.50
C ASN A 4 67.56 -17.82 57.36
N PRO A 5 67.41 -17.28 56.13
CA PRO A 5 66.14 -16.76 55.61
C PRO A 5 65.58 -17.51 54.38
N GLY A 6 64.34 -17.15 54.01
CA GLY A 6 63.96 -16.91 52.62
C GLY A 6 63.55 -18.11 51.78
N GLU A 7 62.24 -18.28 51.59
CA GLU A 7 61.68 -18.72 50.31
C GLU A 7 60.33 -18.05 50.09
N ALA A 8 60.28 -17.16 49.10
CA ALA A 8 59.05 -16.57 48.59
C ALA A 8 58.29 -17.60 47.74
N ARG A 9 57.00 -17.84 48.03
CA ARG A 9 56.04 -18.44 47.09
C ARG A 9 54.69 -17.74 47.16
N ALA A 10 54.16 -17.46 45.97
CA ALA A 10 53.01 -16.64 45.61
C ALA A 10 51.65 -17.12 46.18
N PRO A 11 50.61 -16.26 46.22
CA PRO A 11 49.28 -16.63 46.66
C PRO A 11 48.57 -17.56 45.65
N ALA A 12 48.10 -18.72 46.10
CA ALA A 12 47.25 -19.62 45.32
C ALA A 12 45.77 -19.18 45.40
N PRO A 13 44.99 -19.34 44.31
CA PRO A 13 43.73 -18.62 44.12
C PRO A 13 42.56 -19.18 44.92
N ALA A 14 41.66 -18.26 45.30
CA ALA A 14 40.37 -18.53 45.90
C ALA A 14 39.51 -19.42 44.99
N THR A 15 38.87 -20.41 45.60
CA THR A 15 37.89 -21.32 45.03
C THR A 15 36.72 -20.56 44.40
N ALA A 16 36.53 -20.69 43.08
CA ALA A 16 35.34 -20.24 42.37
C ALA A 16 34.13 -21.13 42.70
N PRO A 17 32.90 -20.59 42.73
CA PRO A 17 31.69 -21.40 42.88
C PRO A 17 31.42 -22.24 41.62
N SER A 18 30.92 -23.44 41.86
CA SER A 18 30.57 -24.47 40.88
C SER A 18 29.70 -23.95 39.74
N SER A 19 30.17 -24.18 38.52
CA SER A 19 29.43 -24.11 37.26
C SER A 19 28.06 -24.81 37.38
N GLY A 20 26.99 -24.01 37.38
CA GLY A 20 25.63 -24.51 37.24
C GLY A 20 25.50 -25.18 35.87
N ALA A 21 25.22 -26.48 35.90
CA ALA A 21 24.91 -27.28 34.73
C ALA A 21 23.79 -26.60 33.92
N LEU A 22 24.14 -26.14 32.72
CA LEU A 22 23.19 -25.70 31.72
C LEU A 22 22.34 -26.92 31.33
N ASP A 23 21.12 -26.99 31.84
CA ASP A 23 20.13 -27.96 31.41
C ASP A 23 19.69 -27.63 29.96
N PRO A 24 20.02 -28.48 28.97
CA PRO A 24 19.65 -28.24 27.57
C PRO A 24 18.15 -28.44 27.32
N THR A 25 17.40 -29.01 28.27
CA THR A 25 15.96 -29.26 28.11
C THR A 25 15.11 -28.02 28.36
N ALA A 26 15.58 -27.08 29.19
CA ALA A 26 14.88 -25.83 29.49
C ALA A 26 14.75 -24.90 28.27
N ARG A 27 15.68 -24.96 27.30
CA ARG A 27 15.64 -24.11 26.09
C ARG A 27 14.59 -24.54 25.07
N ARG A 28 14.08 -25.79 25.14
CA ARG A 28 13.04 -26.29 24.21
C ARG A 28 11.61 -25.94 24.65
N ALA A 29 11.39 -25.62 25.92
CA ALA A 29 10.05 -25.30 26.44
C ALA A 29 9.57 -23.87 26.11
N SER A 30 10.45 -23.02 25.56
CA SER A 30 10.11 -21.66 25.09
C SER A 30 10.05 -21.55 23.57
N ALA A 31 9.83 -22.67 22.86
CA ALA A 31 9.38 -22.62 21.48
C ALA A 31 7.88 -22.36 21.51
N THR A 32 7.50 -21.10 21.31
CA THR A 32 6.13 -20.64 21.09
C THR A 32 5.35 -21.62 20.24
N GLU A 33 4.46 -22.42 20.85
CA GLU A 33 3.42 -23.13 20.15
C GLU A 33 2.43 -22.09 19.62
N THR A 34 2.66 -21.64 18.39
CA THR A 34 1.65 -20.91 17.63
C THR A 34 0.51 -21.90 17.32
N PRO A 35 -0.74 -21.61 17.70
CA PRO A 35 -1.89 -22.48 17.42
C PRO A 35 -1.97 -22.84 15.92
N PRO A 36 -2.23 -24.12 15.57
CA PRO A 36 -2.35 -24.54 14.17
C PRO A 36 -3.61 -23.90 13.56
N GLY A 37 -3.41 -22.76 12.89
CA GLY A 37 -4.46 -21.97 12.24
C GLY A 37 -4.19 -20.47 12.21
N GLN A 38 -3.42 -19.92 13.15
CA GLN A 38 -3.20 -18.46 13.23
C GLN A 38 -2.16 -17.93 12.22
N GLY A 39 -1.22 -18.77 11.78
CA GLY A 39 -0.17 -18.34 10.85
C GLY A 39 -0.62 -18.06 9.42
N VAL A 40 -1.85 -18.44 9.02
CA VAL A 40 -2.37 -18.22 7.65
C VAL A 40 -3.17 -16.92 7.57
N ASP A 41 -3.92 -16.58 8.63
CA ASP A 41 -4.75 -15.37 8.68
C ASP A 41 -3.91 -14.09 8.91
N ASP A 42 -2.80 -14.19 9.63
CA ASP A 42 -1.91 -13.04 9.92
C ASP A 42 -1.09 -12.58 8.70
N LEU A 43 -0.92 -13.44 7.68
CA LEU A 43 -0.18 -13.11 6.46
C LEU A 43 -1.01 -12.32 5.45
N GLN A 44 -2.33 -12.22 5.65
CA GLN A 44 -3.28 -11.58 4.73
C GLN A 44 -3.90 -10.30 5.29
N SER A 45 -3.56 -9.89 6.51
CA SER A 45 -4.05 -8.64 7.08
C SER A 45 -3.39 -7.44 6.37
N ASP A 46 -4.11 -6.85 5.40
CA ASP A 46 -3.73 -5.59 4.76
C ASP A 46 -3.46 -4.54 5.88
N PRO A 47 -2.35 -3.78 5.80
CA PRO A 47 -2.03 -2.79 6.84
C PRO A 47 -3.21 -1.83 7.01
N PRO A 48 -3.57 -1.47 8.27
CA PRO A 48 -4.79 -0.73 8.55
C PRO A 48 -4.80 0.58 7.77
N THR A 49 -5.65 0.63 6.74
CA THR A 49 -5.74 1.80 5.87
C THR A 49 -6.49 2.89 6.63
N ARG A 50 -5.87 4.06 6.81
CA ARG A 50 -6.41 5.14 7.66
C ARG A 50 -7.70 5.79 7.14
N VAL A 51 -8.07 5.53 5.89
CA VAL A 51 -9.38 5.89 5.32
C VAL A 51 -10.09 4.58 5.03
N PRO A 52 -11.27 4.30 5.60
CA PRO A 52 -11.98 3.06 5.33
C PRO A 52 -12.31 2.99 3.83
N LEU A 53 -11.68 2.04 3.14
CA LEU A 53 -11.86 1.77 1.71
C LEU A 53 -13.06 0.86 1.43
N LYS A 54 -13.98 0.74 2.39
CA LYS A 54 -15.13 -0.17 2.29
C LYS A 54 -15.94 0.08 1.02
N ILE A 55 -16.06 1.34 0.59
CA ILE A 55 -16.79 1.69 -0.64
C ILE A 55 -16.04 1.16 -1.86
N GLU A 56 -14.74 1.42 -1.97
CA GLU A 56 -13.90 0.94 -3.07
C GLU A 56 -13.78 -0.58 -3.10
N ASP A 57 -13.69 -1.24 -1.94
CA ASP A 57 -13.62 -2.70 -1.84
C ASP A 57 -14.95 -3.32 -2.29
N TRP A 58 -16.10 -2.82 -1.81
CA TRP A 58 -17.41 -3.28 -2.28
C TRP A 58 -17.63 -2.98 -3.76
N LEU A 59 -17.24 -1.80 -4.23
CA LEU A 59 -17.34 -1.44 -5.63
C LEU A 59 -16.47 -2.35 -6.51
N THR A 60 -15.25 -2.68 -6.06
CA THR A 60 -14.37 -3.64 -6.73
C THR A 60 -15.02 -5.02 -6.82
N VAL A 61 -15.57 -5.52 -5.70
CA VAL A 61 -16.26 -6.81 -5.65
C VAL A 61 -17.45 -6.84 -6.60
N ILE A 62 -18.29 -5.80 -6.59
CA ILE A 62 -19.48 -5.69 -7.45
C ILE A 62 -19.06 -5.66 -8.93
N VAL A 63 -18.11 -4.80 -9.30
CA VAL A 63 -17.64 -4.67 -10.68
C VAL A 63 -16.99 -5.96 -11.17
N MET A 64 -16.21 -6.64 -10.32
CA MET A 64 -15.62 -7.93 -10.65
C MET A 64 -16.65 -9.04 -10.82
N ALA A 65 -17.65 -9.10 -9.95
CA ALA A 65 -18.74 -10.06 -10.07
C ALA A 65 -19.56 -9.82 -11.35
N LEU A 66 -19.86 -8.56 -11.68
CA LEU A 66 -20.57 -8.21 -12.91
C LEU A 66 -19.76 -8.56 -14.16
N LEU A 67 -18.45 -8.26 -14.18
CA LEU A 67 -17.55 -8.66 -15.27
C LEU A 67 -17.54 -10.17 -15.45
N ALA A 68 -17.35 -10.92 -14.37
CA ALA A 68 -17.35 -12.38 -14.42
C ALA A 68 -18.68 -12.92 -14.96
N LEU A 69 -19.81 -12.39 -14.47
CA LEU A 69 -21.14 -12.82 -14.87
C LEU A 69 -21.44 -12.53 -16.35
N ILE A 70 -21.14 -11.32 -16.83
CA ILE A 70 -21.35 -10.95 -18.24
C ILE A 70 -20.45 -11.78 -19.15
N THR A 71 -19.19 -11.98 -18.77
CA THR A 71 -18.25 -12.80 -19.55
C THR A 71 -18.71 -14.25 -19.60
N PHE A 72 -19.19 -14.80 -18.47
CA PHE A 72 -19.73 -16.15 -18.38
C PHE A 72 -21.01 -16.31 -19.19
N ALA A 73 -21.93 -15.34 -19.13
CA ALA A 73 -23.14 -15.33 -19.95
C ALA A 73 -22.80 -15.28 -21.44
N ASN A 74 -21.78 -14.51 -21.83
CA ASN A 74 -21.31 -14.46 -23.20
C ASN A 74 -20.73 -15.81 -23.66
N VAL A 75 -19.98 -16.51 -22.80
CA VAL A 75 -19.50 -17.87 -23.05
C VAL A 75 -20.67 -18.83 -23.30
N ILE A 76 -21.67 -18.86 -22.41
CA ILE A 76 -22.87 -19.70 -22.58
C ILE A 76 -23.54 -19.39 -23.92
N THR A 77 -23.86 -18.12 -24.17
CA THR A 77 -24.56 -17.69 -25.39
C THR A 77 -23.83 -18.16 -26.64
N ARG A 78 -22.49 -18.04 -26.65
CA ARG A 78 -21.66 -18.46 -27.77
C ARG A 78 -21.69 -19.96 -28.00
N TYR A 79 -21.70 -20.78 -26.96
CA TYR A 79 -21.77 -22.24 -27.10
C TYR A 79 -23.15 -22.73 -27.55
N PHE A 80 -24.24 -22.12 -27.06
CA PHE A 80 -25.60 -22.56 -27.36
C PHE A 80 -26.19 -21.93 -28.64
N THR A 81 -25.76 -20.72 -28.98
CA THR A 81 -26.38 -19.91 -30.05
C THR A 81 -25.41 -19.63 -31.21
N ASN A 82 -24.14 -19.99 -31.05
CA ASN A 82 -23.05 -19.71 -32.00
C ASN A 82 -22.92 -18.21 -32.37
N GLN A 83 -23.44 -17.33 -31.51
CA GLN A 83 -23.48 -15.88 -31.66
C GLN A 83 -23.11 -15.23 -30.31
N ALA A 84 -22.45 -14.07 -30.35
CA ALA A 84 -22.14 -13.27 -29.17
C ALA A 84 -23.03 -12.01 -29.16
N PHE A 85 -23.48 -11.61 -27.98
CA PHE A 85 -24.27 -10.39 -27.85
C PHE A 85 -23.36 -9.17 -27.84
N ALA A 86 -23.43 -8.32 -28.88
CA ALA A 86 -22.58 -7.14 -29.01
C ALA A 86 -22.65 -6.20 -27.79
N TRP A 87 -23.80 -6.10 -27.12
CA TRP A 87 -23.95 -5.30 -25.91
C TRP A 87 -23.08 -5.80 -24.74
N THR A 88 -22.86 -7.12 -24.62
CA THR A 88 -22.04 -7.67 -23.53
C THR A 88 -20.58 -7.27 -23.64
N GLU A 89 -20.08 -7.06 -24.86
CA GLU A 89 -18.71 -6.60 -25.11
C GLU A 89 -18.53 -5.15 -24.67
N GLU A 90 -19.48 -4.27 -25.01
CA GLU A 90 -19.45 -2.86 -24.61
C GLU A 90 -19.48 -2.69 -23.08
N PHE A 91 -20.40 -3.38 -22.41
CA PHE A 91 -20.48 -3.34 -20.95
C PHE A 91 -19.22 -3.89 -20.28
N SER A 92 -18.58 -4.91 -20.86
CA SER A 92 -17.35 -5.48 -20.31
C SER A 92 -16.19 -4.48 -20.40
N ILE A 93 -16.06 -3.76 -21.52
CA ILE A 93 -15.05 -2.70 -21.67
C ILE A 93 -15.30 -1.57 -20.66
N PHE A 94 -16.54 -1.11 -20.56
CA PHE A 94 -16.93 -0.09 -19.58
C PHE A 94 -16.58 -0.50 -18.15
N LEU A 95 -16.99 -1.71 -17.73
CA LEU A 95 -16.72 -2.21 -16.39
C LEU A 95 -15.22 -2.42 -16.13
N MET A 96 -14.44 -2.83 -17.15
CA MET A 96 -12.99 -2.95 -17.02
C MET A 96 -12.31 -1.59 -16.77
N ILE A 97 -12.80 -0.52 -17.41
CA ILE A 97 -12.30 0.84 -17.16
C ILE A 97 -12.70 1.31 -15.76
N VAL A 98 -13.97 1.08 -15.34
CA VAL A 98 -14.41 1.38 -13.98
C VAL A 98 -13.54 0.66 -12.96
N LEU A 99 -13.29 -0.64 -13.15
CA LEU A 99 -12.40 -1.42 -12.30
C LEU A 99 -11.00 -0.81 -12.21
N ALA A 100 -10.42 -0.43 -13.35
CA ALA A 100 -9.10 0.21 -13.40
C ALA A 100 -9.06 1.53 -12.61
N MET A 101 -10.11 2.34 -12.70
CA MET A 101 -10.25 3.57 -11.92
C MET A 101 -10.39 3.30 -10.42
N VAL A 102 -11.21 2.32 -10.03
CA VAL A 102 -11.38 1.93 -8.63
C VAL A 102 -10.07 1.38 -8.05
N ALA A 103 -9.38 0.54 -8.80
CA ALA A 103 -8.06 0.03 -8.43
C ALA A 103 -7.03 1.18 -8.30
N GLY A 104 -7.07 2.16 -9.20
CA GLY A 104 -6.27 3.38 -9.12
C GLY A 104 -6.56 4.19 -7.85
N SER A 105 -7.84 4.40 -7.52
CA SER A 105 -8.27 5.05 -6.28
C SER A 105 -7.76 4.31 -5.04
N ALA A 106 -7.91 2.99 -5.00
CA ALA A 106 -7.43 2.15 -3.92
C ALA A 106 -5.89 2.20 -3.80
N ALA A 107 -5.16 2.21 -4.92
CA ALA A 107 -3.71 2.34 -4.94
C ALA A 107 -3.23 3.67 -4.34
N VAL A 108 -3.89 4.78 -4.71
CA VAL A 108 -3.63 6.12 -4.13
C VAL A 108 -3.97 6.14 -2.64
N ALA A 109 -5.11 5.56 -2.24
CA ALA A 109 -5.56 5.54 -0.86
C ALA A 109 -4.66 4.71 0.08
N ARG A 110 -4.19 3.56 -0.40
CA ARG A 110 -3.29 2.67 0.33
C ARG A 110 -1.86 3.22 0.37
N ASP A 111 -1.62 4.42 -0.16
CA ASP A 111 -0.31 5.04 -0.32
C ASP A 111 0.70 4.08 -0.97
N ARG A 112 0.18 3.22 -1.88
CA ARG A 112 0.92 2.19 -2.61
C ARG A 112 1.66 2.80 -3.80
N HIS A 113 2.02 4.09 -3.75
CA HIS A 113 3.27 4.49 -4.37
C HIS A 113 4.31 3.70 -3.62
N ILE A 114 4.59 2.49 -4.15
CA ILE A 114 5.64 1.57 -3.73
C ILE A 114 6.70 2.49 -3.23
N ARG A 115 6.81 2.57 -1.90
CA ARG A 115 7.75 3.47 -1.30
C ARG A 115 8.99 3.14 -2.06
N ILE A 116 9.67 4.15 -2.57
CA ILE A 116 11.00 3.92 -3.08
C ILE A 116 11.82 3.64 -1.81
N GLU A 117 11.49 2.59 -1.04
CA GLU A 117 12.04 2.14 0.22
C GLU A 117 13.53 2.00 -0.02
N LEU A 118 13.93 1.40 -1.15
CA LEU A 118 15.34 1.35 -1.55
C LEU A 118 16.05 2.71 -1.66
N LEU A 119 15.37 3.79 -2.09
CA LEU A 119 15.97 5.12 -2.28
C LEU A 119 15.72 6.04 -1.07
N ALA A 120 14.69 5.76 -0.27
CA ALA A 120 14.26 6.49 0.91
C ALA A 120 14.90 5.94 2.20
N GLU A 121 15.23 4.65 2.26
CA GLU A 121 15.94 3.99 3.36
C GLU A 121 17.41 4.41 3.40
N ARG A 122 17.98 4.75 2.24
CA ARG A 122 19.34 5.31 2.13
C ARG A 122 19.39 6.84 2.15
N GLY A 123 18.23 7.50 2.24
CA GLY A 123 18.09 8.96 2.15
C GLY A 123 17.69 9.62 3.47
N SER A 124 17.97 10.93 3.60
CA SER A 124 17.51 11.71 4.74
C SER A 124 15.97 11.87 4.75
N ALA A 125 15.37 12.03 5.93
CA ALA A 125 13.92 12.18 6.11
C ALA A 125 13.32 13.28 5.20
N ARG A 126 14.07 14.36 4.95
CA ARG A 126 13.67 15.46 4.06
C ARG A 126 13.54 15.02 2.60
N ARG A 127 14.45 14.19 2.08
CA ARG A 127 14.38 13.67 0.70
C ARG A 127 13.16 12.78 0.52
N ARG A 128 12.88 11.92 1.50
CA ARG A 128 11.68 11.06 1.50
C ARG A 128 10.39 11.88 1.47
N GLN A 129 10.32 12.97 2.23
CA GLN A 129 9.15 13.86 2.23
C GLN A 129 8.96 14.57 0.88
N VAL A 130 10.03 15.09 0.28
CA VAL A 130 9.98 15.74 -1.04
C VAL A 130 9.51 14.75 -2.12
N LEU A 131 10.08 13.54 -2.17
CA LEU A 131 9.67 12.51 -3.12
C LEU A 131 8.21 12.11 -2.95
N ALA A 132 7.72 12.00 -1.72
CA ALA A 132 6.32 11.68 -1.44
C ALA A 132 5.36 12.81 -1.88
N VAL A 133 5.75 14.08 -1.68
CA VAL A 133 5.01 15.24 -2.18
C VAL A 133 4.98 15.23 -3.71
N LEU A 134 6.13 15.07 -4.36
CA LEU A 134 6.21 15.01 -5.83
C LEU A 134 5.35 13.88 -6.42
N ALA A 135 5.40 12.68 -5.82
CA ALA A 135 4.57 11.55 -6.27
C ALA A 135 3.07 11.87 -6.18
N ALA A 136 2.59 12.41 -5.04
CA ALA A 136 1.19 12.82 -4.91
C ALA A 136 0.81 13.93 -5.89
N GLY A 137 1.74 14.85 -6.19
CA GLY A 137 1.53 15.92 -7.16
C GLY A 137 1.41 15.43 -8.58
N LEU A 138 2.28 14.51 -8.98
CA LEU A 138 2.22 13.89 -10.28
C LEU A 138 0.91 13.12 -10.45
N THR A 139 0.52 12.33 -9.44
CA THR A 139 -0.76 11.61 -9.45
C THR A 139 -1.95 12.56 -9.52
N PHE A 140 -1.98 13.60 -8.70
CA PHE A 140 -3.02 14.63 -8.78
C PHE A 140 -3.09 15.24 -10.18
N LEU A 141 -1.94 15.64 -10.74
CA LEU A 141 -1.87 16.24 -12.07
C LEU A 141 -2.39 15.28 -13.14
N THR A 142 -1.95 14.02 -13.13
CA THR A 142 -2.39 13.00 -14.08
C THR A 142 -3.91 12.84 -14.04
N PHE A 143 -4.50 12.65 -12.87
CA PHE A 143 -5.94 12.44 -12.74
C PHE A 143 -6.76 13.73 -12.94
N ALA A 144 -6.19 14.91 -12.66
CA ALA A 144 -6.83 16.18 -12.98
C ALA A 144 -6.88 16.42 -14.49
N VAL A 145 -5.79 16.17 -15.21
CA VAL A 145 -5.75 16.22 -16.68
C VAL A 145 -6.74 15.20 -17.25
N LEU A 146 -6.74 13.97 -16.73
CA LEU A 146 -7.68 12.94 -17.16
C LEU A 146 -9.13 13.39 -16.95
N ALA A 147 -9.48 13.96 -15.78
CA ALA A 147 -10.83 14.46 -15.52
C ALA A 147 -11.24 15.57 -16.51
N VAL A 148 -10.34 16.49 -16.85
CA VAL A 148 -10.62 17.54 -17.85
C VAL A 148 -10.81 16.95 -19.25
N LEU A 149 -9.91 16.06 -19.69
CA LEU A 149 -10.01 15.43 -21.01
C LEU A 149 -11.26 14.56 -21.13
N SER A 150 -11.57 13.76 -20.10
CA SER A 150 -12.78 12.95 -20.07
C SER A 150 -14.05 13.80 -20.01
N THR A 151 -14.02 14.99 -19.39
CA THR A 151 -15.17 15.91 -19.43
C THR A 151 -15.38 16.48 -20.84
N ARG A 152 -14.29 16.79 -21.55
CA ARG A 152 -14.39 17.20 -22.97
C ARG A 152 -14.94 16.07 -23.84
N LEU A 153 -14.48 14.84 -23.62
CA LEU A 153 -15.02 13.67 -24.30
C LEU A 153 -16.54 13.56 -24.10
N VAL A 154 -17.01 13.66 -22.86
CA VAL A 154 -18.46 13.61 -22.55
C VAL A 154 -19.22 14.76 -23.21
N TRP A 155 -18.61 15.94 -23.27
CA TRP A 155 -19.21 17.09 -23.93
C TRP A 155 -19.34 16.87 -25.44
N ASP A 156 -18.31 16.31 -26.08
CA ASP A 156 -18.31 15.97 -27.50
C ASP A 156 -19.37 14.88 -27.76
N ASP A 157 -19.41 13.80 -26.98
CA ASP A 157 -20.41 12.72 -27.08
C ASP A 157 -21.85 13.27 -26.98
N PHE A 158 -22.08 14.24 -26.10
CA PHE A 158 -23.38 14.88 -25.91
C PHE A 158 -23.74 15.81 -27.08
N GLN A 159 -22.78 16.62 -27.54
CA GLN A 159 -22.99 17.60 -28.59
C GLN A 159 -23.21 16.97 -29.96
N TYR A 160 -22.50 15.88 -30.26
CA TYR A 160 -22.60 15.15 -31.53
C TYR A 160 -23.65 14.03 -31.51
N GLU A 161 -24.39 13.88 -30.40
CA GLU A 161 -25.39 12.82 -30.19
C GLU A 161 -24.82 11.44 -30.53
N GLU A 162 -23.56 11.20 -30.14
CA GLU A 162 -22.91 9.93 -30.45
C GLU A 162 -23.64 8.78 -29.76
N THR A 163 -23.79 7.67 -30.49
CA THR A 163 -24.48 6.48 -30.01
C THR A 163 -23.55 5.28 -29.92
N SER A 164 -23.74 4.44 -28.90
CA SER A 164 -23.00 3.19 -28.71
C SER A 164 -23.17 2.26 -29.92
N PRO A 165 -22.09 1.66 -30.45
CA PRO A 165 -22.14 0.79 -31.63
C PRO A 165 -23.12 -0.38 -31.58
N ALA A 166 -23.30 -1.01 -30.41
CA ALA A 166 -24.10 -2.22 -30.27
C ALA A 166 -25.57 -1.95 -29.95
N LEU A 167 -25.84 -1.00 -29.04
CA LEU A 167 -27.19 -0.72 -28.55
C LEU A 167 -27.83 0.55 -29.11
N GLY A 168 -27.06 1.40 -29.79
CA GLY A 168 -27.53 2.72 -30.25
C GLY A 168 -27.92 3.67 -29.11
N LEU A 169 -27.47 3.43 -27.87
CA LEU A 169 -27.75 4.30 -26.73
C LEU A 169 -26.84 5.53 -26.73
N PRO A 170 -27.26 6.66 -26.13
CA PRO A 170 -26.40 7.83 -26.03
C PRO A 170 -25.07 7.51 -25.32
N GLN A 171 -23.96 7.74 -26.01
CA GLN A 171 -22.61 7.36 -25.59
C GLN A 171 -22.18 8.03 -24.28
N TRP A 172 -22.65 9.27 -24.06
CA TRP A 172 -22.35 10.06 -22.86
C TRP A 172 -22.78 9.36 -21.56
N TRP A 173 -23.75 8.44 -21.60
CA TRP A 173 -24.15 7.66 -20.43
C TRP A 173 -23.01 6.79 -19.89
N TYR A 174 -22.19 6.23 -20.79
CA TYR A 174 -21.02 5.44 -20.43
C TYR A 174 -19.83 6.32 -20.07
N SER A 175 -19.55 7.35 -20.88
CA SER A 175 -18.36 8.17 -20.70
C SER A 175 -18.44 9.11 -19.49
N ALA A 176 -19.64 9.49 -19.02
CA ALA A 176 -19.83 10.38 -17.87
C ALA A 176 -19.26 9.85 -16.54
N TRP A 177 -19.09 8.54 -16.40
CA TRP A 177 -18.48 7.93 -15.22
C TRP A 177 -16.97 8.18 -15.15
N PHE A 178 -16.31 8.36 -16.30
CA PHE A 178 -14.86 8.57 -16.35
C PHE A 178 -14.40 9.88 -15.69
N PRO A 179 -14.95 11.07 -16.02
CA PRO A 179 -14.55 12.30 -15.34
C PRO A 179 -14.92 12.28 -13.85
N LEU A 180 -16.04 11.63 -13.48
CA LEU A 180 -16.45 11.48 -12.08
C LEU A 180 -15.41 10.71 -11.26
N LEU A 181 -15.03 9.51 -11.73
CA LEU A 181 -14.06 8.66 -11.03
C LEU A 181 -12.66 9.29 -11.04
N ALA A 182 -12.23 9.87 -12.17
CA ALA A 182 -10.96 10.58 -12.26
C ALA A 182 -10.89 11.77 -11.29
N ALA A 183 -11.96 12.57 -11.19
CA ALA A 183 -12.05 13.68 -10.25
C ALA A 183 -11.99 13.22 -8.79
N ALA A 184 -12.66 12.11 -8.45
CA ALA A 184 -12.59 11.52 -7.11
C ALA A 184 -11.15 11.10 -6.73
N ILE A 185 -10.41 10.49 -7.67
CA ILE A 185 -9.01 10.11 -7.46
C ILE A 185 -8.13 11.35 -7.33
N ALA A 186 -8.33 12.36 -8.18
CA ALA A 186 -7.60 13.63 -8.10
C ALA A 186 -7.83 14.32 -6.75
N ALA A 187 -9.08 14.41 -6.27
CA ALA A 187 -9.39 14.99 -4.97
C ALA A 187 -8.69 14.25 -3.82
N ARG A 188 -8.63 12.91 -3.88
CA ARG A 188 -7.91 12.08 -2.90
C ARG A 188 -6.41 12.34 -2.94
N ALA A 189 -5.81 12.38 -4.13
CA ALA A 189 -4.39 12.68 -4.32
C ALA A 189 -4.02 14.09 -3.79
N LEU A 190 -4.87 15.08 -4.05
CA LEU A 190 -4.73 16.43 -3.51
C LEU A 190 -4.81 16.45 -1.97
N GLY A 191 -5.77 15.70 -1.39
CA GLY A 191 -5.87 15.56 0.07
C GLY A 191 -4.61 14.95 0.70
N LEU A 192 -4.01 13.94 0.06
CA LEU A 192 -2.74 13.36 0.50
C LEU A 192 -1.59 14.37 0.38
N MET A 193 -1.51 15.08 -0.74
CA MET A 193 -0.53 16.13 -0.98
C MET A 193 -0.57 17.20 0.12
N CYS A 194 -1.74 17.83 0.33
CA CYS A 194 -1.91 18.89 1.33
C CYS A 194 -1.55 18.44 2.74
N ARG A 195 -1.86 17.19 3.12
CA ARG A 195 -1.48 16.63 4.42
C ARG A 195 0.03 16.46 4.60
N ARG A 196 0.77 16.16 3.52
CA ARG A 196 2.23 16.03 3.55
C ARG A 196 2.94 17.37 3.66
N LEU A 197 2.40 18.40 3.01
CA LEU A 197 2.89 19.77 3.10
C LEU A 197 2.68 20.39 4.49
N ARG A 198 1.62 19.97 5.21
CA ARG A 198 1.31 20.45 6.56
C ARG A 198 2.17 19.83 7.68
N ARG A 199 3.00 18.82 7.41
CA ARG A 199 3.91 18.24 8.41
C ARG A 199 5.23 19.03 8.43
N PRO A 200 5.55 19.77 9.51
CA PRO A 200 6.84 20.42 9.63
C PRO A 200 7.95 19.37 9.55
N PRO A 201 9.09 19.67 8.87
CA PRO A 201 10.26 18.82 8.98
C PRO A 201 10.64 18.75 10.46
N ALA A 202 10.78 17.54 11.01
CA ALA A 202 11.26 17.34 12.38
C ALA A 202 12.51 18.20 12.56
N SER A 203 12.44 19.18 13.45
CA SER A 203 13.56 20.03 13.82
C SER A 203 14.69 19.12 14.29
N GLY A 204 15.93 19.41 13.87
CA GLY A 204 17.12 18.67 14.26
C GLY A 204 17.51 18.90 15.72
N GLU A 205 16.55 18.88 16.65
CA GLU A 205 16.76 19.17 18.07
C GLU A 205 17.34 17.99 18.88
N ASP A 206 17.39 16.77 18.33
CA ASP A 206 18.02 15.64 19.03
C ASP A 206 19.54 15.50 18.78
N ALA A 207 20.16 16.40 18.01
CA ALA A 207 21.62 16.43 17.86
C ALA A 207 22.32 17.37 18.86
N GLY A 208 21.57 17.98 19.79
CA GLY A 208 22.07 18.92 20.79
C GLY A 208 22.34 18.34 22.18
N HIS A 209 21.90 17.11 22.47
CA HIS A 209 22.28 16.41 23.71
C HIS A 209 23.55 15.59 23.51
N ALA A 210 24.61 16.30 23.09
CA ALA A 210 25.96 15.89 23.40
C ALA A 210 26.07 15.87 24.94
N HIS A 211 26.15 14.67 25.52
CA HIS A 211 26.57 14.47 26.90
C HIS A 211 27.90 15.22 27.13
N PRO A 212 27.95 16.31 27.92
CA PRO A 212 29.19 16.82 28.45
C PRO A 212 29.44 16.10 29.78
N GLY A 213 30.50 15.29 29.84
CA GLY A 213 31.07 14.88 31.12
C GLY A 213 30.72 13.46 31.57
N ALA A 214 31.61 12.53 31.23
CA ALA A 214 32.02 11.45 32.12
C ALA A 214 33.49 11.13 31.83
N GLN A 215 34.36 12.11 32.12
CA GLN A 215 35.77 11.88 32.43
C GLN A 215 35.98 12.42 33.84
N ALA A 216 36.13 11.50 34.80
CA ALA A 216 36.87 11.64 36.06
C ALA A 216 36.90 10.27 36.73
#